data_AF-A0A521ZSV0-F1
#
_entry.id   AF-A0A521ZSV0-F1
#
_cell.length_a   1.000
_cell.length_b   1.000
_cell.length_c   1.000
_cell.angle_alpha   90.00
_cell.angle_beta   90.00
_cell.angle_gamma   90.00
#
_symmetry.space_group_name_H-M   'P 1'
#
loop_
_entity.id
_entity.type
_entity.pdbx_description
1 polymer ?
#
loop_
_entity_poly.entity_id
_entity_poly.type
_entity_poly.pdbx_seq_one_letter_code
_entity_poly.pdbx_strand_id
1 'polypeptide(L)'
;MPEVRKILGIDYGTANLGLALADLETRMAFTYTTLRNDNQLVEKISAIIVKENIEKIIIGTPMHENQAGTLAVEKFGGMLTEKTGVSVEYQNEMFTTQSAQRNLIEKGEKRVSKQDDAEAARIILQEWLDKTYSV
;
A
#
# COMPACT_ATOMS: atom_id res chain seq x y z
N MET A 1 -0.35 -27.27 10.04
CA MET A 1 -1.26 -26.41 9.25
C MET A 1 -0.42 -25.74 8.20
N PRO A 2 -0.87 -25.59 6.94
CA PRO A 2 -0.08 -24.84 5.95
C PRO A 2 0.09 -23.42 6.47
N GLU A 3 1.33 -22.93 6.50
CA GLU A 3 1.59 -21.54 6.83
C GLU A 3 1.14 -20.68 5.65
N VAL A 4 0.03 -19.97 5.83
CA VAL A 4 -0.43 -18.98 4.86
C VAL A 4 0.51 -17.79 4.91
N ARG A 5 1.32 -17.65 3.87
CA ARG A 5 2.26 -16.52 3.74
C ARG A 5 1.49 -15.31 3.24
N LYS A 6 1.35 -14.31 4.10
CA LYS A 6 0.62 -13.07 3.77
C LYS A 6 1.56 -11.91 3.46
N ILE A 7 1.11 -11.07 2.53
CA ILE A 7 1.77 -9.82 2.15
C ILE A 7 0.85 -8.66 2.51
N LEU A 8 1.42 -7.59 3.04
CA LEU A 8 0.72 -6.34 3.32
C LEU A 8 0.99 -5.34 2.18
N GLY A 9 -0.05 -4.89 1.51
CA GLY A 9 -0.02 -3.76 0.59
C GLY A 9 -0.39 -2.47 1.30
N ILE A 10 0.31 -1.38 0.99
CA ILE A 10 0.11 -0.06 1.58
C ILE A 10 0.05 1.00 0.48
N ASP A 11 -1.00 1.80 0.50
CA ASP A 11 -1.05 3.09 -0.21
C ASP A 11 -0.72 4.21 0.77
N TYR A 12 0.35 4.96 0.51
CA TYR A 12 0.84 5.99 1.42
C TYR A 12 0.26 7.36 1.10
N GLY A 13 -0.87 7.69 1.73
CA GLY A 13 -1.48 9.02 1.65
C GLY A 13 -1.05 9.97 2.77
N THR A 14 -1.14 11.28 2.51
CA THR A 14 -0.78 12.34 3.47
C THR A 14 -1.76 12.42 4.65
N ALA A 15 -3.02 12.05 4.46
CA ALA A 15 -4.05 12.07 5.49
C ALA A 15 -4.37 10.68 6.05
N ASN A 16 -4.45 9.68 5.16
CA ASN A 16 -4.75 8.29 5.49
C ASN A 16 -3.87 7.35 4.69
N LEU A 17 -3.75 6.12 5.16
CA LEU A 17 -3.11 5.02 4.46
C LEU A 17 -4.11 3.90 4.25
N GLY A 18 -4.29 3.50 2.99
CA GLY A 18 -5.00 2.28 2.64
C GLY A 18 -4.12 1.07 2.91
N LEU A 19 -4.72 0.01 3.44
CA LEU A 19 -4.06 -1.28 3.67
C LEU A 19 -4.82 -2.39 2.95
N ALA A 20 -4.08 -3.31 2.35
CA ALA A 20 -4.59 -4.53 1.73
C ALA A 20 -3.76 -5.74 2.14
N LEU A 21 -4.37 -6.92 2.12
CA LEU A 21 -3.70 -8.18 2.37
C LEU A 21 -3.77 -9.07 1.14
N ALA A 22 -2.70 -9.80 0.88
CA ALA A 22 -2.68 -10.86 -0.11
C ALA A 22 -2.17 -12.16 0.48
N ASP A 23 -2.68 -13.25 -0.08
CA ASP A 23 -2.23 -14.60 0.18
C ASP A 23 -1.38 -15.07 -1.01
N LEU A 24 -0.15 -15.52 -0.75
CA LEU A 24 0.77 -15.96 -1.79
C LEU A 24 0.35 -17.26 -2.51
N GLU A 25 -0.44 -18.10 -1.87
CA GLU A 25 -0.96 -19.33 -2.47
C GLU A 25 -2.05 -19.00 -3.49
N THR A 26 -3.00 -18.14 -3.11
CA THR A 26 -4.11 -17.75 -4.00
C THR A 26 -3.73 -16.64 -4.98
N ARG A 27 -2.68 -15.87 -4.67
CA ARG A 27 -2.22 -14.69 -5.43
C ARG A 27 -3.31 -13.62 -5.61
N MET A 28 -4.20 -13.50 -4.64
CA MET A 28 -5.27 -12.51 -4.63
C MET A 28 -5.10 -11.51 -3.50
N ALA A 29 -5.26 -10.23 -3.84
CA ALA A 29 -5.26 -9.12 -2.89
C ALA A 29 -6.69 -8.69 -2.52
N PHE A 30 -6.90 -8.39 -1.23
CA PHE A 30 -8.17 -7.92 -0.66
C PHE A 30 -7.94 -6.68 0.19
N THR A 31 -8.90 -5.74 0.17
CA THR A 31 -8.88 -4.58 1.08
C THR A 31 -8.86 -5.04 2.53
N TYR A 32 -8.07 -4.39 3.38
CA TYR A 32 -8.00 -4.71 4.80
C TYR A 32 -8.60 -3.61 5.67
N THR A 33 -8.03 -2.41 5.65
CA THR A 33 -8.53 -1.26 6.42
C THR A 33 -7.86 0.04 5.95
N THR A 34 -8.30 1.16 6.50
CA THR A 34 -7.67 2.47 6.30
C THR A 34 -7.26 3.04 7.64
N LEU A 35 -6.01 3.45 7.77
CA LEU A 35 -5.46 4.08 8.97
C LEU A 35 -5.23 5.57 8.76
N ARG A 36 -5.40 6.38 9.81
CA ARG A 36 -5.00 7.78 9.77
C ARG A 36 -3.48 7.89 9.77
N ASN A 37 -2.94 8.82 8.97
CA ASN A 37 -1.52 9.17 9.03
C ASN A 37 -1.26 10.04 10.26
N ASP A 38 -0.99 9.39 11.39
CA ASP A 38 -0.67 10.02 12.67
C ASP A 38 0.59 9.41 13.30
N ASN A 39 1.04 9.97 14.42
CA ASN A 39 2.26 9.53 15.09
C ASN A 39 2.22 8.07 15.61
N GLN A 40 1.04 7.43 15.60
CA GLN A 40 0.87 6.04 16.04
C GLN A 40 0.80 5.07 14.85
N LEU A 41 0.95 5.55 13.62
CA LEU A 41 0.77 4.77 12.40
C LEU A 41 1.70 3.55 12.35
N VAL A 42 2.99 3.73 12.63
CA VAL A 42 3.99 2.65 12.62
C VAL A 42 3.63 1.56 13.64
N GLU A 43 3.18 1.96 14.83
CA GLU A 43 2.76 1.05 15.90
C GLU A 43 1.50 0.27 15.52
N LYS A 44 0.52 0.93 14.91
CA LYS A 44 -0.71 0.28 14.41
C LYS A 44 -0.39 -0.74 13.32
N ILE A 45 0.50 -0.41 12.39
CA ILE A 45 0.92 -1.31 11.32
C ILE A 45 1.74 -2.48 11.88
N SER A 46 2.65 -2.23 12.83
CA SER A 46 3.40 -3.28 13.52
C SER A 46 2.48 -4.30 14.20
N ALA A 47 1.41 -3.83 14.86
CA ALA A 47 0.42 -4.72 15.45
C ALA A 47 -0.33 -5.56 14.39
N ILE A 48 -0.62 -4.99 13.22
CA ILE A 48 -1.23 -5.72 12.09
C ILE A 48 -0.26 -6.77 11.55
N ILE A 49 1.02 -6.43 11.39
CA ILE A 49 2.06 -7.34 10.91
C ILE A 49 2.15 -8.58 11.78
N VAL A 50 2.17 -8.40 13.11
CA VAL A 50 2.18 -9.51 14.07
C VAL A 50 0.88 -10.30 14.04
N LYS A 51 -0.28 -9.62 14.04
CA LYS A 51 -1.60 -10.27 14.06
C LYS A 51 -1.85 -11.14 12.83
N GLU A 52 -1.46 -10.66 11.66
CA GLU A 52 -1.74 -11.30 10.38
C GLU A 52 -0.60 -12.19 9.88
N ASN A 53 0.52 -12.25 10.61
CA ASN A 53 1.75 -12.97 10.24
C ASN A 53 2.27 -12.53 8.86
N ILE A 54 2.51 -11.23 8.69
CA ILE A 54 2.96 -10.64 7.43
C ILE A 54 4.45 -10.90 7.23
N GLU A 55 4.82 -11.45 6.06
CA GLU A 55 6.20 -11.78 5.72
C GLU A 55 6.87 -10.76 4.78
N LYS A 56 6.07 -9.93 4.11
CA LYS A 56 6.55 -8.89 3.19
C LYS A 56 5.57 -7.71 3.15
N ILE A 57 6.11 -6.50 2.98
CA ILE A 57 5.34 -5.27 2.80
C ILE A 57 5.61 -4.72 1.40
N ILE A 58 4.54 -4.35 0.69
CA ILE A 58 4.59 -3.65 -0.61
C ILE A 58 3.99 -2.27 -0.42
N ILE A 59 4.74 -1.22 -0.75
CA ILE A 59 4.27 0.17 -0.63
C ILE A 59 4.21 0.81 -2.02
N GLY A 60 3.08 1.42 -2.35
CA GLY A 60 2.94 2.26 -3.54
C GLY A 60 3.86 3.46 -3.48
N THR A 61 4.56 3.75 -4.57
CA THR A 61 5.35 4.98 -4.70
C THR A 61 4.84 5.84 -5.86
N PRO A 62 4.75 7.17 -5.67
CA PRO A 62 4.42 8.07 -6.75
C PRO A 62 5.54 8.04 -7.81
N MET A 63 5.15 8.16 -9.08
CA MET A 63 6.09 8.18 -10.19
C MET A 63 7.07 9.37 -10.07
N HIS A 64 8.23 9.23 -10.73
CA HIS A 64 9.47 10.04 -10.61
C HIS A 64 9.38 11.58 -10.59
N GLU A 65 8.23 12.20 -10.83
CA GLU A 65 8.05 13.65 -10.82
C GLU A 65 7.90 14.24 -9.40
N ASN A 66 7.71 13.42 -8.37
CA ASN A 66 7.53 13.88 -6.98
C ASN A 66 8.60 13.33 -6.02
N GLN A 67 9.83 13.87 -6.11
CA GLN A 67 10.96 13.47 -5.27
C GLN A 67 10.66 13.55 -3.76
N ALA A 68 9.94 14.58 -3.31
CA ALA A 68 9.58 14.72 -1.90
C ALA A 68 8.62 13.62 -1.42
N GLY A 69 7.65 13.26 -2.27
CA GLY A 69 6.74 12.13 -2.02
C GLY A 69 7.48 10.81 -1.93
N THR A 70 8.38 10.52 -2.88
CA THR A 70 9.19 9.30 -2.87
C THR A 70 10.04 9.20 -1.60
N LEU A 71 10.74 10.27 -1.22
CA LEU A 71 11.55 10.29 0.01
C LEU A 71 10.71 10.06 1.28
N ALA A 72 9.48 10.59 1.34
CA ALA A 72 8.59 10.36 2.46
C ALA A 72 8.17 8.89 2.57
N VAL A 73 7.86 8.25 1.44
CA VAL A 73 7.50 6.83 1.37
C VAL A 73 8.69 5.95 1.73
N GLU A 74 9.88 6.24 1.21
CA GLU A 74 11.10 5.48 1.52
C GLU A 74 11.48 5.58 3.00
N LYS A 75 11.38 6.79 3.58
CA LYS A 75 11.59 6.99 5.02
C LYS A 75 10.58 6.18 5.84
N PHE A 76 9.32 6.18 5.43
CA PHE A 76 8.27 5.41 6.09
C PHE A 76 8.52 3.90 6.01
N GLY A 77 8.89 3.38 4.83
CA GLY A 77 9.28 1.98 4.66
C GLY A 77 10.50 1.60 5.51
N GLY A 78 11.49 2.49 5.63
CA GLY A 78 12.62 2.33 6.53
C GLY A 78 12.20 2.16 7.99
N MET A 79 11.31 3.02 8.49
CA MET A 79 10.78 2.91 9.86
C MET A 79 10.03 1.59 10.11
N LEU A 80 9.23 1.12 9.13
CA LEU A 80 8.55 -0.17 9.24
C LEU A 80 9.53 -1.34 9.29
N THR A 81 10.56 -1.31 8.45
CA THR A 81 11.61 -2.33 8.42
C THR A 81 12.38 -2.36 9.74
N GLU A 82 12.79 -1.20 10.26
CA GLU A 82 13.48 -1.09 11.55
C GLU A 82 12.63 -1.59 12.72
N LYS A 83 11.34 -1.26 12.72
CA LYS A 83 10.42 -1.64 13.81
C LYS A 83 10.08 -3.12 13.81
N THR A 84 9.91 -3.73 12.63
CA THR A 84 9.29 -5.06 12.49
C THR A 84 10.22 -6.15 11.97
N GLY A 85 11.34 -5.78 11.35
CA GLY A 85 12.23 -6.72 10.65
C GLY A 85 11.66 -7.26 9.34
N VAL A 86 10.44 -6.87 8.94
CA VAL A 86 9.81 -7.30 7.69
C VAL A 86 10.36 -6.47 6.53
N SER A 87 10.70 -7.13 5.42
CA SER A 87 11.22 -6.46 4.24
C SER A 87 10.14 -5.64 3.53
N VAL A 88 10.56 -4.46 3.06
CA VAL A 88 9.71 -3.53 2.29
C VAL A 88 10.19 -3.51 0.85
N GLU A 89 9.26 -3.72 -0.08
CA GLU A 89 9.46 -3.45 -1.51
C GLU A 89 8.53 -2.31 -1.96
N TYR A 90 8.96 -1.60 -2.99
CA TYR A 90 8.25 -0.47 -3.53
C TYR A 90 7.70 -0.80 -4.92
N GLN A 91 6.40 -0.58 -5.11
CA GLN A 91 5.72 -0.75 -6.39
C GLN A 91 5.39 0.63 -6.95
N ASN A 92 5.98 0.95 -8.10
CA ASN A 92 5.71 2.21 -8.79
C ASN A 92 4.30 2.16 -9.37
N GLU A 93 3.47 3.15 -9.05
CA GLU A 93 2.11 3.27 -9.55
C GLU A 93 2.15 3.54 -11.07
N MET A 94 1.75 2.56 -11.90
CA MET A 94 1.60 2.77 -13.36
C MET A 94 0.20 3.25 -13.76
N PHE A 95 -0.62 3.73 -12.82
CA PHE A 95 -1.94 4.25 -13.16
C PHE A 95 -1.86 5.66 -13.76
N THR A 96 -1.74 5.66 -15.10
CA THR A 96 -2.23 6.64 -16.07
C THR A 96 -1.94 8.10 -15.75
N THR A 97 -0.95 8.64 -16.47
CA THR A 97 -0.76 10.03 -16.89
C THR A 97 -1.75 11.05 -16.32
N GLN A 98 -1.22 12.16 -15.80
CA GLN A 98 -1.87 13.41 -15.35
C GLN A 98 -3.28 13.74 -15.94
N SER A 99 -3.55 13.34 -17.19
CA SER A 99 -4.85 13.38 -17.89
C SER A 99 -5.98 12.56 -17.23
N ALA A 100 -5.71 11.41 -16.62
CA ALA A 100 -6.73 10.59 -15.95
C ALA A 100 -7.14 11.20 -14.59
N GLN A 101 -6.18 11.81 -13.90
CA GLN A 101 -6.42 12.52 -12.64
C GLN A 101 -7.11 13.88 -12.87
N ARG A 102 -6.78 14.61 -13.93
CA ARG A 102 -7.47 15.87 -14.30
C ARG A 102 -8.96 15.68 -14.58
N ASN A 103 -9.37 14.57 -15.19
CA ASN A 103 -10.79 14.26 -15.41
C ASN A 103 -11.58 14.00 -14.11
N LEU A 104 -10.92 13.55 -13.04
CA LEU A 104 -11.54 13.35 -11.73
C LEU A 104 -11.60 14.64 -10.90
N ILE A 105 -10.67 15.56 -11.13
CA ILE A 105 -10.61 16.86 -10.45
C ILE A 105 -11.58 17.88 -11.09
N GLU A 106 -11.78 17.83 -12.41
CA GLU A 106 -12.71 18.73 -13.13
C GLU A 106 -14.19 18.43 -12.88
N LYS A 107 -14.54 17.20 -12.48
CA LYS A 107 -15.90 16.83 -12.06
C LYS A 107 -16.04 16.90 -10.54
N GLY A 108 -15.84 18.09 -9.99
CA GLY A 108 -15.95 18.37 -8.55
C GLY A 108 -17.00 17.51 -7.84
N GLU A 109 -16.57 16.89 -6.73
CA GLU A 109 -17.23 15.83 -5.96
C GLU A 109 -16.71 14.40 -6.24
N LYS A 110 -15.51 14.11 -5.72
CA LYS A 110 -15.30 12.83 -5.04
C LYS A 110 -14.85 13.11 -3.61
N ARG A 111 -15.75 12.92 -2.66
CA ARG A 111 -15.35 12.59 -1.29
C ARG A 111 -14.56 11.30 -1.40
N VAL A 112 -13.23 11.38 -1.32
CA VAL A 112 -12.38 10.19 -1.18
C VAL A 112 -12.86 9.50 0.09
N SER A 113 -13.60 8.41 -0.09
CA SER A 113 -14.17 7.63 0.98
C SER A 113 -13.10 6.72 1.56
N LYS A 114 -13.25 6.29 2.82
CA LYS A 114 -12.31 5.31 3.41
C LYS A 114 -12.21 4.02 2.60
N GLN A 115 -13.25 3.68 1.83
CA GLN A 115 -13.22 2.53 0.92
C GLN A 115 -12.30 2.76 -0.28
N ASP A 116 -12.17 4.01 -0.75
CA ASP A 116 -11.32 4.33 -1.91
C ASP A 116 -9.83 4.16 -1.57
N ASP A 117 -9.40 4.56 -0.37
CA ASP A 117 -8.00 4.43 0.07
C ASP A 117 -7.57 2.95 0.18
N ALA A 118 -8.37 2.10 0.85
CA ALA A 118 -8.05 0.68 0.97
C ALA A 118 -8.09 -0.06 -0.38
N GLU A 119 -8.96 0.38 -1.30
CA GLU A 119 -9.04 -0.16 -2.66
C GLU A 119 -7.79 0.19 -3.48
N ALA A 120 -7.24 1.40 -3.34
CA ALA A 120 -5.97 1.77 -3.96
C ALA A 120 -4.84 0.83 -3.51
N ALA A 121 -4.72 0.56 -2.20
CA ALA A 121 -3.74 -0.38 -1.67
C ALA A 121 -3.93 -1.81 -2.21
N ARG A 122 -5.19 -2.25 -2.41
CA ARG A 122 -5.52 -3.55 -3.00
C ARG A 122 -5.05 -3.65 -4.44
N ILE A 123 -5.28 -2.60 -5.23
CA ILE A 123 -4.87 -2.50 -6.63
C ILE A 123 -3.34 -2.57 -6.73
N ILE A 124 -2.62 -1.74 -5.96
CA ILE A 124 -1.14 -1.74 -5.92
C ILE A 124 -0.61 -3.14 -5.62
N LEU A 125 -1.18 -3.80 -4.61
CA LEU A 125 -0.74 -5.13 -4.20
C LEU A 125 -1.05 -6.18 -5.27
N GLN A 126 -2.22 -6.12 -5.91
CA GLN A 126 -2.57 -7.03 -6.99
C GLN A 126 -1.63 -6.86 -8.18
N GLU A 127 -1.32 -5.62 -8.59
CA GLU A 127 -0.38 -5.37 -9.69
C GLU A 127 1.01 -5.93 -9.39
N TRP A 128 1.49 -5.79 -8.15
CA TRP A 128 2.77 -6.37 -7.74
C TRP A 128 2.74 -7.90 -7.78
N LEU A 129 1.65 -8.55 -7.33
CA LEU A 129 1.48 -10.01 -7.43
C LEU A 129 1.49 -10.46 -8.88
N ASP A 130 0.68 -9.82 -9.72
CA ASP A 130 0.55 -10.15 -11.13
C ASP A 130 1.91 -10.00 -11.82
N LYS A 131 2.64 -8.90 -11.60
CA LYS A 131 3.98 -8.69 -12.16
C LYS A 131 5.01 -9.72 -11.67
N THR A 132 4.98 -10.07 -10.39
CA THR A 132 5.96 -10.98 -9.77
C THR A 132 5.74 -12.44 -10.19
N TYR A 133 4.48 -12.82 -10.42
CA TYR A 133 4.07 -14.20 -10.66
C TYR A 133 3.49 -14.44 -12.06
N SER A 134 3.58 -13.46 -12.96
CA SER A 134 3.31 -13.63 -14.40
C SER A 134 4.27 -14.66 -14.98
N VAL A 135 3.71 -15.64 -15.67
CA VAL A 135 4.44 -16.68 -16.42
C VAL A 135 4.77 -16.16 -17.81
#